data_AF-A0A9E2HB94-F1
#
_entry.id   AF-A0A9E2HB94-F1
#
_cell.length_a   1.000
_cell.length_b   1.000
_cell.length_c   1.000
_cell.angle_alpha   90.00
_cell.angle_beta   90.00
_cell.angle_gamma   90.00
#
_symmetry.space_group_name_H-M   'P 1'
#
loop_
_entity.id
_entity.type
_entity.pdbx_description
1 polymer ?
#
loop_
_entity_poly.entity_id
_entity_poly.type
_entity_poly.pdbx_seq_one_letter_code
_entity_poly.pdbx_strand_id
1 'polypeptide(L)'
;MKFKKHESGYAVRLEKGEDVLVSLTRFANEVKLGSGSVIGIGVVCDVELGYFDPEANEYIKKNLDGEYELITFMGNFSVVDGERFVHAHVTVSDRDCRPYAGHLFSGVIGVTGEFTVTASDVVITRSPDPDTGLKFLDL
;
A
#
# COMPACT_ATOMS: atom_id res chain seq x y z
N MET A 1 -4.25 -6.54 13.65
CA MET A 1 -5.13 -5.66 12.87
C MET A 1 -6.51 -5.55 13.50
N LYS A 2 -7.10 -4.34 13.49
CA LYS A 2 -8.49 -4.06 13.88
C LYS A 2 -9.10 -3.08 12.87
N PHE A 3 -10.40 -3.14 12.61
CA PHE A 3 -11.05 -2.15 11.76
C PHE A 3 -12.48 -1.86 12.18
N LYS A 4 -12.99 -0.69 11.80
CA LYS A 4 -14.35 -0.23 12.07
C LYS A 4 -14.95 0.38 10.80
N LYS A 5 -16.15 -0.08 10.44
CA LYS A 5 -16.92 0.48 9.33
C LYS A 5 -17.49 1.86 9.69
N HIS A 6 -17.49 2.78 8.73
CA HIS A 6 -18.21 4.05 8.76
C HIS A 6 -18.94 4.24 7.42
N GLU A 7 -19.63 5.38 7.26
CA GLU A 7 -20.53 5.65 6.13
C GLU A 7 -19.85 5.47 4.76
N SER A 8 -18.66 6.05 4.59
CA SER A 8 -17.89 6.04 3.34
C SER A 8 -16.83 4.93 3.22
N GLY A 9 -16.73 4.01 4.20
CA GLY A 9 -15.69 2.97 4.17
C GLY A 9 -15.27 2.45 5.55
N TYR A 10 -13.96 2.41 5.82
CA TYR A 10 -13.40 1.79 7.02
C TYR A 10 -12.22 2.58 7.59
N ALA A 11 -12.16 2.65 8.93
CA ALA A 11 -10.92 2.95 9.64
C ALA A 11 -10.23 1.62 9.97
N VAL A 12 -8.96 1.48 9.60
CA VAL A 12 -8.16 0.26 9.80
C VAL A 12 -6.93 0.61 10.62
N ARG A 13 -6.66 -0.16 11.67
CA ARG A 13 -5.47 -0.04 12.51
C ARG A 13 -4.64 -1.31 12.43
N LEU A 14 -3.39 -1.16 12.02
CA LEU A 14 -2.38 -2.21 12.04
C LEU A 14 -1.54 -2.10 13.32
N GLU A 15 -1.14 -3.24 13.87
CA GLU A 15 -0.37 -3.35 15.09
C GLU A 15 1.09 -3.70 14.78
N LYS A 16 1.98 -3.45 15.74
CA LYS A 16 3.41 -3.74 15.62
C LYS A 16 3.68 -5.17 15.08
N GLY A 17 4.59 -5.26 14.12
CA GLY A 17 5.01 -6.52 13.49
C GLY A 17 4.14 -6.97 12.32
N GLU A 18 3.05 -6.26 12.01
CA GLU A 18 2.24 -6.54 10.82
C GLU A 18 2.87 -5.91 9.57
N ASP A 19 3.03 -6.68 8.49
CA ASP A 19 3.34 -6.12 7.18
C ASP A 19 2.14 -5.35 6.63
N VAL A 20 2.38 -4.13 6.15
CA VAL A 20 1.35 -3.19 5.73
C VAL A 20 0.54 -3.72 4.55
N LEU A 21 1.19 -4.17 3.48
CA LEU A 21 0.53 -4.60 2.25
C LEU A 21 -0.18 -5.93 2.43
N VAL A 22 0.43 -6.87 3.15
CA VAL A 22 -0.17 -8.17 3.50
C VAL A 22 -1.42 -7.95 4.36
N SER A 23 -1.34 -7.06 5.35
CA SER A 23 -2.46 -6.80 6.25
C SER A 23 -3.62 -6.07 5.56
N LEU A 24 -3.33 -5.06 4.73
CA LEU A 24 -4.36 -4.38 3.94
C LEU A 24 -4.99 -5.30 2.90
N THR A 25 -4.22 -6.20 2.28
CA THR A 25 -4.73 -7.25 1.39
C THR A 25 -5.65 -8.21 2.14
N ARG A 26 -5.25 -8.66 3.33
CA ARG A 26 -6.09 -9.50 4.20
C ARG A 26 -7.39 -8.80 4.57
N PHE A 27 -7.34 -7.52 4.93
CA PHE A 27 -8.52 -6.70 5.19
C PHE A 27 -9.44 -6.64 3.97
N ALA A 28 -8.89 -6.37 2.77
CA ALA A 28 -9.68 -6.30 1.54
C ALA A 28 -10.36 -7.63 1.21
N ASN A 29 -9.69 -8.76 1.48
CA ASN A 29 -10.28 -10.09 1.36
C ASN A 29 -11.41 -10.31 2.38
N GLU A 30 -11.21 -9.97 3.64
CA GLU A 30 -12.18 -10.16 4.72
C GLU A 30 -13.49 -9.41 4.46
N VAL A 31 -13.41 -8.17 4.00
CA VAL A 31 -14.59 -7.34 3.68
C VAL A 31 -15.05 -7.46 2.22
N LYS A 32 -14.39 -8.33 1.44
CA LYS A 32 -14.63 -8.57 0.00
C LYS A 32 -14.51 -7.33 -0.89
N LEU A 33 -13.68 -6.36 -0.51
CA LEU A 33 -13.51 -5.07 -1.20
C LEU A 33 -13.01 -5.25 -2.63
N GLY A 34 -13.81 -4.92 -3.63
CA GLY A 34 -13.44 -5.05 -5.04
C GLY A 34 -12.56 -3.91 -5.57
N SER A 35 -12.77 -2.69 -5.07
CA SER A 35 -11.90 -1.54 -5.31
C SER A 35 -12.11 -0.47 -4.24
N GLY A 36 -11.22 0.52 -4.21
CA GLY A 36 -11.31 1.64 -3.28
C GLY A 36 -9.98 2.38 -3.18
N SER A 37 -9.95 3.44 -2.38
CA SER A 37 -8.72 4.15 -2.05
C SER A 37 -8.35 3.96 -0.58
N VAL A 38 -7.08 4.10 -0.27
CA VAL A 38 -6.55 4.04 1.09
C VAL A 38 -5.52 5.12 1.29
N ILE A 39 -5.67 5.85 2.40
CA ILE A 39 -4.64 6.74 2.92
C ILE A 39 -4.26 6.30 4.32
N GLY A 40 -3.06 6.62 4.77
CA GLY A 40 -2.67 6.31 6.14
C GLY A 40 -1.38 6.96 6.59
N ILE A 41 -1.13 6.83 7.90
CA ILE A 41 0.05 7.31 8.62
C ILE A 41 0.49 6.26 9.64
N GLY A 42 1.67 6.39 10.21
CA GLY A 42 2.13 5.52 11.29
C GLY A 42 3.64 5.49 11.46
N VAL A 43 4.14 4.39 12.01
CA VAL A 43 5.58 4.11 12.10
C VAL A 43 5.86 2.76 11.46
N VAL A 44 6.86 2.71 10.58
CA VAL A 44 7.26 1.51 9.85
C VAL A 44 8.75 1.21 10.03
N CYS A 45 9.13 -0.05 9.90
CA CYS A 45 10.50 -0.53 9.79
C CYS A 45 10.62 -1.50 8.61
N ASP A 46 11.86 -1.83 8.24
CA ASP A 46 12.17 -2.77 7.15
C ASP A 46 11.42 -2.41 5.85
N VAL A 47 11.59 -1.17 5.40
CA VAL A 47 10.83 -0.63 4.25
C VAL A 47 11.59 -0.88 2.96
N GLU A 48 10.95 -1.51 1.98
CA GLU A 48 11.45 -1.62 0.60
C GLU A 48 10.66 -0.67 -0.31
N LEU A 49 11.36 0.33 -0.86
CA LEU A 49 10.81 1.27 -1.85
C LEU A 49 11.34 0.94 -3.25
N GLY A 50 10.61 1.37 -4.29
CA GLY A 50 11.09 1.27 -5.65
C GLY A 50 10.73 2.43 -6.56
N TYR A 51 11.56 2.59 -7.59
CA TYR A 51 11.35 3.42 -8.76
C TYR A 51 11.35 2.51 -9.99
N PHE A 52 10.34 2.64 -10.85
CA PHE A 52 10.31 1.91 -12.11
C PHE A 52 11.11 2.68 -13.16
N ASP A 53 12.16 2.05 -13.69
CA ASP A 53 12.96 2.56 -14.79
C ASP A 53 12.34 2.09 -16.13
N PRO A 54 11.75 3.00 -16.93
CA PRO A 54 11.12 2.61 -18.19
C PRO A 54 12.11 2.21 -19.28
N GLU A 55 13.37 2.65 -19.22
CA GLU A 55 14.39 2.30 -20.21
C GLU A 55 14.90 0.88 -19.99
N ALA A 56 15.12 0.52 -18.71
CA ALA A 56 15.53 -0.82 -18.32
C ALA A 56 14.35 -1.80 -18.15
N ASN A 57 13.10 -1.29 -18.13
CA ASN A 57 11.87 -2.02 -17.87
C ASN A 57 11.91 -2.83 -16.56
N GLU A 58 12.51 -2.26 -15.51
CA GLU A 58 12.70 -2.90 -14.22
C GLU A 58 12.56 -1.93 -13.04
N TYR A 59 12.36 -2.47 -11.84
CA TYR A 59 12.33 -1.65 -10.63
C TYR A 59 13.72 -1.53 -9.99
N ILE A 60 14.17 -0.29 -9.81
CA ILE A 60 15.31 0.03 -8.95
C ILE A 60 14.79 0.08 -7.51
N LYS A 61 15.15 -0.93 -6.73
CA LYS A 61 14.71 -1.10 -5.34
C LYS A 61 15.69 -0.49 -4.35
N LYS A 62 15.17 0.00 -3.24
CA LYS A 62 15.93 0.55 -2.12
C LYS A 62 15.35 0.07 -0.80
N ASN A 63 16.18 -0.65 -0.04
CA ASN A 63 15.88 -1.02 1.34
C ASN A 63 16.26 0.11 2.29
N LEU A 64 15.40 0.36 3.26
CA LEU A 64 15.58 1.33 4.33
C LEU A 64 15.54 0.58 5.66
N ASP A 65 16.70 0.47 6.29
CA ASP A 65 16.87 -0.21 7.57
C ASP A 65 16.58 0.76 8.73
N GLY A 66 15.90 0.26 9.76
CA GLY A 66 15.54 1.05 10.96
C GLY A 66 14.09 1.54 10.96
N GLU A 67 13.75 2.36 11.95
CA GLU A 67 12.40 2.89 12.14
C GLU A 67 12.24 4.24 11.42
N TYR A 68 11.12 4.39 10.73
CA TYR A 68 10.74 5.58 9.98
C TYR A 68 9.29 5.96 10.32
N GLU A 69 9.04 7.26 10.41
CA GLU A 69 7.67 7.77 10.39
C GLU A 69 7.08 7.56 8.99
N LEU A 70 5.94 6.89 8.89
CA LEU A 70 5.12 6.81 7.69
C LEU A 70 4.29 8.08 7.60
N ILE A 71 4.84 9.08 6.93
CA ILE A 71 4.26 10.41 6.78
C ILE A 71 3.02 10.36 5.89
N THR A 72 3.09 9.62 4.80
CA THR A 72 1.98 9.44 3.88
C THR A 72 2.01 8.04 3.33
N PHE A 73 0.90 7.33 3.44
CA PHE A 73 0.54 6.20 2.59
C PHE A 73 -0.60 6.63 1.68
N MET A 74 -0.46 6.38 0.38
CA MET A 74 -1.52 6.64 -0.59
C MET A 74 -1.59 5.50 -1.59
N GLY A 75 -2.73 4.84 -1.66
CA GLY A 75 -2.90 3.68 -2.50
C GLY A 75 -4.35 3.42 -2.92
N ASN A 76 -4.52 2.34 -3.66
CA ASN A 76 -5.82 1.83 -4.07
C ASN A 76 -5.88 0.30 -3.95
N PHE A 77 -7.11 -0.18 -3.83
CA PHE A 77 -7.47 -1.59 -3.92
C PHE A 77 -7.98 -1.89 -5.32
N SER A 78 -7.63 -3.07 -5.83
CA SER A 78 -8.12 -3.63 -7.08
C SER A 78 -8.06 -5.16 -7.03
N VAL A 79 -8.38 -5.82 -8.14
CA VAL A 79 -8.29 -7.28 -8.28
C VAL A 79 -7.26 -7.65 -9.36
N VAL A 80 -6.39 -8.60 -9.05
CA VAL A 80 -5.38 -9.15 -9.97
C VAL A 80 -5.48 -10.66 -9.92
N ASP A 81 -5.73 -11.31 -11.07
CA ASP A 81 -5.82 -12.77 -11.17
C ASP A 81 -6.80 -13.41 -10.15
N GLY A 82 -7.90 -12.70 -9.85
CA GLY A 82 -8.92 -13.10 -8.86
C GLY A 82 -8.61 -12.69 -7.42
N GLU A 83 -7.38 -12.31 -7.12
CA GLU A 83 -6.91 -11.94 -5.78
C GLU A 83 -6.99 -10.43 -5.52
N ARG A 84 -7.25 -10.03 -4.27
CA ARG A 84 -7.22 -8.61 -3.88
C ARG A 84 -5.80 -8.10 -3.87
N PHE A 85 -5.61 -6.90 -4.40
CA PHE A 85 -4.31 -6.29 -4.59
C PHE A 85 -4.32 -4.85 -4.10
N VAL A 86 -3.23 -4.45 -3.43
CA VAL A 86 -2.99 -3.09 -2.96
C VAL A 86 -1.84 -2.50 -3.75
N HIS A 87 -2.09 -1.40 -4.46
CA HIS A 87 -1.03 -0.58 -5.04
C HIS A 87 -0.85 0.67 -4.19
N ALA A 88 0.35 0.90 -3.66
CA ALA A 88 0.60 2.04 -2.80
C ALA A 88 1.94 2.73 -3.09
N HIS A 89 1.92 4.05 -2.99
CA HIS A 89 3.10 4.88 -2.91
C HIS A 89 3.16 5.50 -1.52
N VAL A 90 4.36 5.70 -1.00
CA VAL A 90 4.55 6.23 0.35
C VAL A 90 5.58 7.35 0.39
N THR A 91 5.51 8.14 1.46
CA THR A 91 6.61 8.96 1.97
C THR A 91 6.88 8.55 3.40
N VAL A 92 8.13 8.24 3.70
CA VAL A 92 8.63 7.92 5.05
C VAL A 92 9.73 8.90 5.43
N SER A 93 9.93 9.18 6.72
CA SER A 93 11.02 10.06 7.18
C SER A 93 11.86 9.44 8.27
N ASP A 94 13.18 9.64 8.18
CA ASP A 94 14.13 9.19 9.20
C ASP A 94 14.14 10.11 10.44
N ARG A 95 15.00 9.76 11.41
CA ARG A 95 15.21 10.53 12.66
C ARG A 95 15.66 11.98 12.45
N ASP A 96 16.23 12.30 11.29
CA ASP A 96 16.66 13.66 10.94
C ASP A 96 15.55 14.40 10.14
N CYS A 97 14.34 13.83 10.11
CA CYS A 97 13.19 14.28 9.32
C CYS A 97 13.47 14.34 7.80
N ARG A 98 14.41 13.54 7.28
CA ARG A 98 14.66 13.49 5.83
C ARG A 98 13.68 12.53 5.16
N PRO A 99 12.98 12.96 4.09
CA PRO A 99 11.99 12.14 3.42
C PRO A 99 12.63 11.16 2.43
N TYR A 100 12.05 9.97 2.35
CA TYR A 100 12.23 8.98 1.30
C TYR A 100 10.85 8.63 0.74
N ALA A 101 10.72 8.54 -0.58
CA ALA A 101 9.42 8.29 -1.22
C ALA A 101 9.57 7.38 -2.44
N GLY A 102 8.52 6.63 -2.74
CA GLY A 102 8.48 5.72 -3.88
C GLY A 102 7.30 4.76 -3.86
N HIS A 103 7.32 3.81 -4.79
CA HIS A 103 6.42 2.66 -4.78
C HIS A 103 6.76 1.77 -3.58
N LEU A 104 5.77 1.35 -2.80
CA LEU A 104 5.98 0.48 -1.64
C LEU A 104 5.96 -0.98 -2.08
N PHE A 105 7.05 -1.71 -1.84
CA PHE A 105 7.11 -3.16 -2.02
C PHE A 105 6.83 -3.91 -0.70
N SER A 106 7.34 -3.39 0.42
CA SER A 106 7.08 -3.94 1.74
C SER A 106 7.36 -2.92 2.83
N GLY A 107 6.80 -3.15 4.02
CA GLY A 107 7.06 -2.34 5.21
C GLY A 107 6.31 -2.92 6.40
N VAL A 108 6.99 -3.06 7.52
CA VAL A 108 6.46 -3.65 8.75
C VAL A 108 6.08 -2.53 9.72
N ILE A 109 4.94 -2.64 10.41
CA ILE A 109 4.57 -1.66 11.43
C ILE A 109 5.54 -1.73 12.61
N GLY A 110 6.22 -0.61 12.91
CA GLY A 110 7.13 -0.49 14.05
C GLY A 110 6.40 -0.19 15.37
N VAL A 111 5.30 0.58 15.30
CA VAL A 111 4.48 0.98 16.48
C VAL A 111 2.99 0.78 16.21
N THR A 112 2.41 1.61 15.34
CA THR A 112 1.02 1.53 14.88
C THR A 112 0.94 2.05 13.45
N GLY A 113 -0.02 1.53 12.69
CA GLY A 113 -0.39 2.09 11.39
C GLY A 113 -1.88 2.41 11.39
N GLU A 114 -2.24 3.62 11.00
CA GLU A 114 -3.61 4.11 10.99
C GLU A 114 -4.00 4.47 9.56
N PHE A 115 -5.02 3.79 9.04
CA PHE A 115 -5.44 3.89 7.65
C PHE A 115 -6.93 4.20 7.56
N THR A 116 -7.28 5.06 6.62
CA THR A 116 -8.66 5.32 6.20
C THR A 116 -8.85 4.76 4.82
N VAL A 117 -9.84 3.88 4.69
CA VAL A 117 -10.23 3.24 3.43
C VAL A 117 -11.54 3.86 2.98
N THR A 118 -11.56 4.38 1.76
CA THR A 118 -12.79 4.75 1.06
C THR A 118 -13.16 3.61 0.14
N ALA A 119 -14.27 2.93 0.44
CA ALA A 119 -14.71 1.78 -0.32
C ALA A 119 -15.48 2.20 -1.58
N SER A 120 -15.35 1.40 -2.65
CA SER A 120 -16.14 1.53 -3.87
C SER A 120 -16.99 0.27 -4.08
N ASP A 121 -18.17 0.46 -4.65
CA ASP A 121 -19.09 -0.63 -5.01
C ASP A 121 -18.73 -1.29 -6.35
N VAL A 122 -17.74 -0.74 -7.07
CA VAL A 122 -17.24 -1.28 -8.34
C VAL A 122 -16.10 -2.26 -8.07
N VAL A 123 -16.01 -3.31 -8.89
CA VAL A 123 -14.82 -4.16 -8.96
C VAL A 123 -13.94 -3.65 -10.09
N ILE A 124 -12.71 -3.26 -9.77
CA ILE A 124 -11.72 -2.84 -10.77
C ILE A 124 -10.65 -3.91 -10.84
N THR A 125 -10.40 -4.43 -12.04
CA THR A 125 -9.34 -5.41 -12.28
C THR A 125 -8.08 -4.73 -12.81
N ARG A 126 -6.99 -5.48 -13.00
CA ARG A 126 -5.81 -4.99 -13.70
C ARG A 126 -5.37 -5.92 -14.81
N SER A 127 -4.97 -5.31 -15.93
CA SER A 127 -4.50 -5.99 -17.13
C SER A 127 -3.05 -5.62 -17.44
N PRO A 128 -2.24 -6.56 -17.94
CA PRO A 128 -0.87 -6.27 -18.33
C PRO A 128 -0.85 -5.30 -19.52
N ASP A 129 -0.04 -4.27 -19.39
CA ASP A 129 0.29 -3.33 -20.45
C ASP A 129 1.27 -3.97 -21.45
N PRO A 130 1.04 -3.89 -22.77
CA PRO A 130 1.87 -4.55 -23.76
C PRO A 130 3.30 -3.99 -23.84
N ASP A 131 3.52 -2.73 -23.47
CA ASP A 131 4.82 -2.08 -23.61
C ASP A 131 5.70 -2.33 -22.37
N THR A 132 5.13 -2.21 -21.18
CA THR A 132 5.87 -2.30 -19.91
C THR A 132 5.72 -3.65 -19.21
N GLY A 133 4.66 -4.42 -19.53
CA GLY A 133 4.29 -5.63 -18.80
C GLY A 133 3.69 -5.36 -17.41
N LEU A 134 3.58 -4.10 -16.98
CA LEU A 134 2.98 -3.71 -15.71
C LEU A 134 1.46 -3.89 -15.75
N LYS A 135 0.87 -4.18 -14.59
CA LYS A 135 -0.58 -4.36 -14.49
C LYS A 135 -1.27 -3.03 -14.20
N PHE A 136 -1.90 -2.43 -15.21
CA PHE A 136 -2.66 -1.18 -15.09
C PHE A 136 -4.11 -1.44 -14.69
N LEU A 137 -4.76 -0.46 -14.08
CA LEU A 137 -6.20 -0.54 -13.81
C LEU A 137 -6.95 -0.69 -15.14
N ASP A 138 -7.87 -1.64 -15.19
CA ASP A 138 -8.78 -1.85 -16.32
C ASP A 138 -10.02 -0.97 -16.11
N LEU A 139 -10.12 0.12 -16.89
CA LEU A 139 -11.08 1.21 -16.73
C LEU A 139 -11.87 1.47 -18.01
#